data_AF-A0A1X0U8Z4-F1
#
_entry.id   AF-A0A1X0U8Z4-F1
#
_cell.length_a   1.000
_cell.length_b   1.000
_cell.length_c   1.000
_cell.angle_alpha   90.00
_cell.angle_beta   90.00
_cell.angle_gamma   90.00
#
_symmetry.space_group_name_H-M   'P 1'
#
loop_
_entity.id
_entity.type
_entity.pdbx_description
1 polymer ?
#
loop_
_entity_poly.entity_id
_entity_poly.type
_entity_poly.pdbx_seq_one_letter_code
_entity_poly.pdbx_strand_id
1 'polypeptide(L)'
;MPTATLIEESMSWWQPGTNLYRLSKPLDGHEWIAISVPQNAYDSDATVHPSTAYGASVADHDGNGLVPLRRYPDLTHAETLLAIGYEVTDGTYS
;
A
#
# COMPACT_ATOMS: atom_id res chain seq x y z
N MET A 1 -16.09 9.04 -2.75
CA MET A 1 -15.91 7.66 -2.23
C MET A 1 -15.29 7.73 -0.83
N PRO A 2 -14.99 6.61 -0.14
CA PRO A 2 -13.90 6.60 0.84
C PRO A 2 -12.61 7.16 0.21
N THR A 3 -11.75 7.77 1.01
CA THR A 3 -10.49 8.37 0.54
C THR A 3 -9.29 7.71 1.19
N ALA A 4 -8.17 7.70 0.48
CA ALA A 4 -6.87 7.30 0.99
C ALA A 4 -5.94 8.53 0.99
N THR A 5 -5.42 8.86 2.16
CA THR A 5 -4.44 9.93 2.35
C THR A 5 -3.05 9.33 2.31
N LEU A 6 -2.19 9.84 1.45
CA LEU A 6 -0.78 9.49 1.41
C LEU A 6 -0.09 10.02 2.67
N ILE A 7 0.68 9.16 3.34
CA ILE A 7 1.34 9.47 4.60
C ILE A 7 2.84 9.50 4.41
N GLU A 8 3.37 8.50 3.72
CA GLU A 8 4.80 8.39 3.41
C GLU A 8 4.97 7.83 2.01
N GLU A 9 5.79 8.51 1.22
CA GLU A 9 6.22 8.02 -0.10
C GLU A 9 7.54 7.28 0.01
N SER A 10 7.74 6.31 -0.88
CA SER A 10 9.05 5.70 -1.09
C SER A 10 9.67 5.13 0.19
N MET A 11 8.90 4.30 0.90
CA MET A 11 9.36 3.49 2.04
C MET A 11 10.37 2.42 1.61
N SER A 12 11.47 2.85 0.99
CA SER A 12 12.51 2.00 0.40
C SER A 12 13.27 1.23 1.47
N TRP A 13 13.22 1.71 2.72
CA TRP A 13 13.71 1.00 3.89
C TRP A 13 12.91 -0.28 4.19
N TRP A 14 11.70 -0.38 3.65
CA TRP A 14 10.84 -1.55 3.75
C TRP A 14 10.84 -2.37 2.47
N GLN A 15 10.45 -1.75 1.35
CA GLN A 15 10.56 -2.29 0.00
C GLN A 15 10.52 -1.13 -1.00
N PRO A 16 11.41 -1.10 -2.03
CA PRO A 16 11.34 -0.10 -3.09
C PRO A 16 9.97 -0.02 -3.77
N GLY A 17 9.52 1.18 -4.11
CA GLY A 17 8.22 1.39 -4.75
C GLY A 17 7.03 1.21 -3.80
N THR A 18 7.21 1.44 -2.49
CA THR A 18 6.14 1.31 -1.51
C THR A 18 5.72 2.65 -0.92
N ASN A 19 4.42 2.88 -0.85
CA ASN A 19 3.80 4.05 -0.23
C ASN A 19 2.86 3.63 0.90
N LEU A 20 2.83 4.42 1.99
CA LEU A 20 1.92 4.26 3.12
C LEU A 20 0.71 5.17 2.96
N TYR A 21 -0.47 4.60 3.18
CA TYR A 21 -1.74 5.32 3.12
C TYR A 21 -2.55 5.12 4.40
N ARG A 22 -3.21 6.20 4.84
CA ARG A 22 -4.28 6.15 5.83
C ARG A 22 -5.62 6.15 5.11
N LEU A 23 -6.50 5.22 5.46
CA LEU A 23 -7.83 5.10 4.86
C LEU A 23 -8.88 5.84 5.71
N SER A 24 -9.80 6.54 5.04
CA SER A 24 -10.93 7.21 5.69
C SER A 24 -11.97 6.23 6.25
N LYS A 25 -11.90 4.96 5.82
CA LYS A 25 -12.69 3.83 6.29
C LYS A 25 -11.78 2.60 6.31
N PRO A 26 -11.86 1.71 7.31
CA PRO A 26 -11.00 0.52 7.35
C PRO A 26 -11.25 -0.42 6.16
N LEU A 27 -10.18 -0.95 5.58
CA LEU A 27 -10.20 -2.06 4.62
C LEU A 27 -9.94 -3.36 5.38
N ASP A 28 -10.91 -4.28 5.39
CA ASP A 28 -10.79 -5.57 6.09
C ASP A 28 -10.37 -5.43 7.57
N GLY A 29 -10.77 -4.32 8.21
CA GLY A 29 -10.43 -3.99 9.60
C GLY A 29 -9.16 -3.13 9.77
N HIS A 30 -8.45 -2.80 8.70
CA HIS A 30 -7.21 -2.03 8.73
C HIS A 30 -7.42 -0.58 8.29
N GLU A 31 -7.05 0.36 9.16
CA GLU A 31 -7.08 1.81 8.87
C GLU A 31 -5.87 2.29 8.06
N TRP A 32 -4.81 1.49 8.04
CA TRP A 32 -3.55 1.80 7.39
C TRP A 32 -3.19 0.66 6.45
N ILE A 33 -2.79 1.02 5.24
CA ILE A 33 -2.31 0.06 4.26
C ILE A 33 -1.04 0.60 3.63
N ALA A 34 -0.18 -0.29 3.19
CA ALA A 34 0.92 0.07 2.33
C ALA A 34 0.75 -0.63 0.99
N ILE A 35 1.05 0.08 -0.09
CA ILE A 35 0.95 -0.44 -1.44
C ILE A 35 2.35 -0.47 -2.01
N SER A 36 2.82 -1.66 -2.42
CA SER A 36 4.09 -1.84 -3.10
C SER A 36 3.83 -2.09 -4.58
N VAL A 37 4.38 -1.24 -5.43
CA VAL A 37 4.35 -1.40 -6.89
C VAL A 37 5.76 -1.77 -7.33
N PRO A 38 5.96 -2.94 -7.95
CA PRO A 38 7.26 -3.36 -8.44
C PRO A 38 7.87 -2.34 -9.41
N GLN A 39 9.17 -2.08 -9.26
CA GLN A 39 9.90 -1.18 -10.16
C GLN A 39 10.69 -1.94 -11.24
N ASN A 40 10.63 -3.28 -11.24
CA ASN A 40 11.39 -4.16 -12.10
C ASN A 40 10.47 -5.18 -12.80
N ALA A 41 10.77 -5.52 -14.05
CA ALA A 41 9.91 -6.32 -14.94
C ALA A 41 9.69 -7.79 -14.53
N TYR A 42 10.24 -8.24 -13.39
CA TYR A 42 10.14 -9.63 -12.93
C TYR A 42 8.99 -9.86 -11.96
N ASP A 43 8.50 -8.80 -11.32
CA ASP A 43 7.32 -8.82 -10.47
C ASP A 43 6.38 -7.77 -11.06
N SER A 44 5.14 -8.16 -11.39
CA SER A 44 4.19 -7.27 -12.10
C SER A 44 3.03 -6.85 -11.20
N ASP A 45 2.89 -7.49 -10.04
CA ASP A 45 1.73 -7.27 -9.19
C ASP A 45 1.96 -6.13 -8.21
N ALA A 46 1.09 -5.12 -8.25
CA ALA A 46 0.89 -4.23 -7.13
C ALA A 46 0.33 -5.03 -5.95
N THR A 47 0.95 -4.88 -4.78
CA THR A 47 0.55 -5.61 -3.57
C THR A 47 0.06 -4.66 -2.51
N VAL A 48 -1.06 -5.01 -1.87
CA VAL A 48 -1.65 -4.26 -0.75
C VAL A 48 -1.37 -5.00 0.54
N HIS A 49 -0.73 -4.32 1.48
CA HIS A 49 -0.34 -4.88 2.78
C HIS A 49 -1.12 -4.22 3.91
N PRO A 50 -1.58 -4.98 4.92
CA PRO A 50 -2.10 -4.38 6.15
C PRO A 50 -0.96 -3.64 6.80
N SER A 51 -1.19 -2.43 7.31
CA SER A 51 -0.11 -1.67 7.94
C SER A 51 -0.54 -1.03 9.25
N THR A 52 0.41 -0.35 9.88
CA THR A 52 0.19 0.53 11.02
C THR A 52 0.50 1.97 10.62
N ALA A 53 0.28 2.92 11.53
CA ALA A 53 0.66 4.32 11.32
C ALA A 53 2.16 4.55 11.04
N TYR A 54 3.00 3.54 11.29
CA TYR A 54 4.45 3.59 11.11
C TYR A 54 4.95 2.67 10.00
N GLY A 55 4.04 2.10 9.19
CA GLY A 55 4.45 1.29 8.05
C GLY A 55 4.74 -0.19 8.33
N ALA A 56 4.59 -0.66 9.58
CA ALA A 56 4.81 -2.08 9.89
C ALA A 56 3.65 -2.96 9.38
N SER A 57 3.97 -4.01 8.62
CA SER A 57 3.05 -5.15 8.35
C SER A 57 3.59 -6.46 8.93
N VAL A 58 2.78 -7.52 8.84
CA VAL A 58 3.14 -8.87 9.26
C VAL A 58 4.06 -9.48 8.20
N ALA A 59 5.30 -9.78 8.61
CA ALA A 59 6.22 -10.57 7.80
C ALA A 59 5.65 -11.97 7.52
N ASP A 60 5.98 -12.55 6.37
CA ASP A 60 5.70 -13.95 6.12
C ASP A 60 6.42 -14.85 7.14
N HIS A 61 6.05 -16.13 7.16
CA HIS A 61 6.56 -17.09 8.13
C HIS A 61 8.10 -17.21 8.12
N ASP A 62 8.73 -16.94 6.97
CA ASP A 62 10.16 -17.10 6.76
C ASP A 62 10.94 -15.78 6.85
N GLY A 63 10.26 -14.66 7.10
CA GLY A 63 10.85 -13.32 7.12
C GLY A 63 11.33 -12.82 5.76
N ASN A 64 10.95 -13.49 4.67
CA ASN A 64 11.42 -13.20 3.31
C ASN A 64 10.61 -12.10 2.60
N GLY A 65 9.54 -11.63 3.25
CA GLY A 65 8.67 -10.62 2.71
C GLY A 65 7.45 -10.44 3.61
N LEU A 66 6.41 -9.84 3.04
CA LEU A 66 5.18 -9.51 3.74
C LEU A 66 4.04 -10.22 3.04
N VAL A 67 3.07 -10.72 3.80
CA VAL A 67 1.90 -11.38 3.20
C VAL A 67 0.91 -10.30 2.75
N PRO A 68 0.66 -10.14 1.43
CA PRO A 68 -0.28 -9.14 0.97
C PRO A 68 -1.72 -9.59 1.22
N LEU A 69 -2.58 -8.64 1.59
CA LEU A 69 -4.03 -8.81 1.61
C LEU A 69 -4.59 -9.03 0.20
N ARG A 70 -4.04 -8.29 -0.78
CA ARG A 70 -4.53 -8.26 -2.17
C ARG A 70 -3.36 -8.08 -3.13
N ARG A 71 -3.52 -8.61 -4.34
CA ARG A 71 -2.58 -8.46 -5.46
C ARG A 71 -3.34 -8.02 -6.71
N TYR A 72 -2.77 -7.12 -7.47
CA TYR A 72 -3.34 -6.60 -8.72
C TYR A 72 -2.25 -6.51 -9.79
N PRO A 73 -2.45 -7.12 -10.97
CA PRO A 73 -1.45 -7.08 -12.03
C PRO A 73 -1.36 -5.68 -12.64
N ASP A 74 -0.13 -5.19 -12.79
CA ASP A 74 0.25 -4.01 -13.57
C ASP A 74 -0.47 -2.70 -13.19
N LEU A 75 -0.85 -2.53 -11.91
CA LEU A 75 -1.47 -1.30 -11.43
C LEU A 75 -0.45 -0.35 -10.77
N THR A 76 -0.64 0.95 -10.99
CA THR A 76 -0.01 2.01 -10.18
C THR A 76 -0.63 2.07 -8.77
N HIS A 77 -0.05 2.87 -7.87
CA HIS A 77 -0.64 3.09 -6.54
C HIS A 77 -2.06 3.67 -6.62
N ALA A 78 -2.28 4.67 -7.49
CA ALA A 78 -3.57 5.31 -7.64
C ALA A 78 -4.62 4.36 -8.21
N GLU A 79 -4.26 3.56 -9.22
CA GLU A 79 -5.14 2.54 -9.79
C GLU A 79 -5.44 1.43 -8.78
N THR A 80 -4.47 1.03 -7.98
CA THR A 80 -4.66 0.06 -6.90
C THR A 80 -5.66 0.60 -5.86
N LEU A 81 -5.52 1.86 -5.43
CA LEU A 81 -6.46 2.52 -4.52
C LEU A 81 -7.88 2.59 -5.10
N LEU A 82 -8.00 2.95 -6.39
CA LEU A 82 -9.28 2.95 -7.07
C LEU A 82 -9.90 1.54 -7.12
N ALA A 83 -9.10 0.52 -7.41
CA ALA A 83 -9.53 -0.88 -7.45
C ALA A 83 -10.02 -1.40 -6.09
N ILE A 84 -9.44 -0.92 -4.99
CA ILE A 84 -9.93 -1.23 -3.63
C ILE A 84 -11.05 -0.28 -3.14
N GLY A 85 -11.51 0.66 -3.97
CA GLY A 85 -12.67 1.51 -3.70
C GLY A 85 -12.36 2.86 -3.05
N TYR A 86 -11.13 3.36 -3.16
CA TYR A 86 -10.69 4.62 -2.55
C TYR A 86 -10.26 5.63 -3.61
N GLU A 87 -10.63 6.90 -3.40
CA GLU A 87 -10.05 8.02 -4.13
C GLU A 87 -8.75 8.47 -3.45
N VAL A 88 -7.73 8.82 -4.24
CA VAL A 88 -6.50 9.42 -3.72
C VAL A 88 -6.79 10.87 -3.35
N THR A 89 -6.52 11.25 -2.12
CA THR A 89 -6.45 12.66 -1.72
C THR A 89 -4.99 13.00 -1.49
N ASP A 90 -4.44 13.92 -2.29
CA ASP A 90 -3.11 14.47 -2.03
C ASP A 90 -3.13 15.11 -0.64
N GLY A 91 -2.41 14.50 0.30
CA GLY A 91 -2.15 15.10 1.59
C GLY A 91 -1.17 16.23 1.34
N THR A 92 -1.64 17.47 1.25
CA THR A 92 -0.77 18.63 1.17
C THR A 92 0.14 18.62 2.40
N TYR A 93 1.42 18.32 2.19
CA TYR A 93 2.45 18.42 3.22
C TYR A 93 2.59 19.90 3.60
N SER A 94 2.15 20.26 4.81
CA SER A 94 2.43 21.55 5.46
C SER A 94 3.60 21.42 6.41
#